data_AF-A0A942KRI8-F1
#
_entry.id   AF-A0A942KRI8-F1
#
_cell.length_a   1.000
_cell.length_b   1.000
_cell.length_c   1.000
_cell.angle_alpha   90.00
_cell.angle_beta   90.00
_cell.angle_gamma   90.00
#
_symmetry.space_group_name_H-M   'P 1'
#
loop_
_entity.id
_entity.type
_entity.pdbx_description
1 polymer ?
#
loop_
_entity_poly.entity_id
_entity_poly.type
_entity_poly.pdbx_seq_one_letter_code
_entity_poly.pdbx_strand_id
1 'polypeptide(L)'
;MTGREPKDHPFLVEAIREVPGGVEVRLRLTEPSLRRTSALPGIANRLLEALPGITRHRCESGRPRGVIAEIADTESAHLVEHIALELLARDGFPRTMAGRTDWDFRRDGRLVYRVFLGCEKTEAASDALHEACALFARLTRERAECYSTA
;
A
#
# COMPACT_ATOMS: atom_id res chain seq x y z
N MET A 1 -0.11 29.11 12.67
CA MET A 1 0.74 28.16 11.93
C MET A 1 -0.14 27.01 11.46
N THR A 2 -0.87 27.20 10.36
CA THR A 2 -1.70 26.15 9.78
C THR A 2 -0.82 25.35 8.83
N GLY A 3 -0.30 24.23 9.32
CA GLY A 3 0.42 23.27 8.49
C GLY A 3 -0.51 22.81 7.37
N ARG A 4 -0.20 23.21 6.14
CA ARG A 4 -0.86 22.71 4.95
C ARG A 4 -0.46 21.24 4.84
N GLU A 5 -1.40 20.33 5.07
CA GLU A 5 -1.20 18.91 4.76
C GLU A 5 -0.63 18.79 3.34
N PRO A 6 0.38 17.93 3.10
CA PRO A 6 0.97 17.78 1.79
C PRO A 6 -0.11 17.31 0.81
N LYS A 7 -0.53 18.20 -0.09
CA LYS A 7 -1.54 17.94 -1.13
C LYS A 7 -1.09 16.91 -2.18
N ASP A 8 0.14 16.41 -2.08
CA ASP A 8 0.79 15.57 -3.06
C ASP A 8 1.05 14.16 -2.51
N HIS A 9 0.07 13.60 -1.82
CA HIS A 9 0.11 12.23 -1.35
C HIS A 9 -0.80 11.35 -2.25
N PRO A 10 -0.28 10.25 -2.86
CA PRO A 10 -1.06 9.42 -3.79
C PRO A 10 -2.25 8.73 -3.12
N PHE A 11 -2.24 8.62 -1.79
CA PHE A 11 -3.32 8.09 -0.99
C PHE A 11 -3.76 9.05 0.10
N LEU A 12 -5.08 9.10 0.32
CA LEU A 12 -5.73 9.75 1.45
C LEU A 12 -6.42 8.67 2.31
N VAL A 13 -6.12 8.65 3.60
CA VAL A 13 -6.77 7.77 4.57
C VAL A 13 -8.09 8.42 4.98
N GLU A 14 -9.22 7.88 4.50
CA GLU A 14 -10.55 8.45 4.78
C GLU A 14 -11.08 8.04 6.17
N ALA A 15 -10.75 6.83 6.61
CA ALA A 15 -11.16 6.30 7.90
C ALA A 15 -10.30 5.10 8.28
N ILE A 16 -10.10 4.93 9.59
CA ILE A 16 -9.53 3.73 10.22
C ILE A 16 -10.56 3.24 11.23
N ARG A 17 -10.89 1.96 11.20
CA ARG A 17 -11.88 1.35 12.09
C ARG A 17 -11.38 0.03 12.63
N GLU A 18 -11.53 -0.14 13.94
CA GLU A 18 -11.38 -1.46 14.56
C GLU A 18 -12.52 -2.37 14.10
N VAL A 19 -12.15 -3.59 13.74
CA VAL A 19 -13.07 -4.64 13.32
C VAL A 19 -12.62 -5.97 13.94
N PRO A 20 -13.48 -6.99 14.04
CA PRO A 20 -13.04 -8.29 14.55
C PRO A 20 -11.81 -8.80 13.81
N GLY A 21 -10.74 -9.10 14.56
CA GLY A 21 -9.47 -9.62 14.05
C GLY A 21 -8.49 -8.58 13.52
N GLY A 22 -8.77 -7.27 13.61
CA GLY A 22 -7.80 -6.24 13.25
C GLY A 22 -8.41 -4.88 12.90
N VAL A 23 -7.86 -4.24 11.87
CA VAL A 23 -8.24 -2.88 11.47
C VAL A 23 -8.65 -2.87 9.99
N GLU A 24 -9.78 -2.23 9.68
CA GLU A 24 -10.19 -1.88 8.32
C GLU A 24 -9.93 -0.40 8.06
N VAL A 25 -9.30 -0.11 6.93
CA VAL A 25 -8.94 1.23 6.49
C VAL A 25 -9.62 1.52 5.16
N ARG A 26 -10.27 2.69 5.07
CA ARG A 26 -10.73 3.24 3.80
C ARG A 26 -9.63 4.11 3.20
N LEU A 27 -9.10 3.68 2.07
CA LEU A 27 -7.99 4.33 1.39
C LEU A 27 -8.44 4.87 0.03
N ARG A 28 -8.40 6.18 -0.16
CA ARG A 28 -8.68 6.83 -1.44
C ARG A 28 -7.38 7.06 -2.19
N LEU A 29 -7.27 6.49 -3.39
CA LEU A 29 -6.23 6.88 -4.33
C LEU A 29 -6.61 8.23 -4.98
N THR A 30 -5.69 9.19 -4.94
CA THR A 30 -5.93 10.56 -5.40
C THR A 30 -5.75 10.71 -6.90
N GLU A 31 -4.92 9.86 -7.52
CA GLU A 31 -4.65 9.92 -8.96
C GLU A 31 -5.02 8.62 -9.69
N PRO A 32 -5.96 8.65 -10.66
CA PRO A 32 -6.36 7.47 -11.42
C PRO A 32 -5.21 6.78 -12.18
N SER A 33 -4.19 7.53 -12.61
CA SER A 33 -3.03 7.00 -13.35
C SER A 33 -2.20 6.04 -12.50
N LEU A 34 -2.26 6.18 -11.17
CA LEU A 34 -1.55 5.35 -10.20
C LEU A 34 -2.38 4.14 -9.77
N ARG A 35 -3.51 3.84 -10.42
CA ARG A 35 -4.41 2.77 -9.98
C ARG A 35 -3.73 1.41 -9.91
N ARG A 36 -2.87 1.11 -10.89
CA ARG A 36 -2.16 -0.16 -10.97
C ARG A 36 -0.66 0.05 -11.01
N THR A 37 0.07 -0.83 -10.36
CA THR A 37 1.53 -0.80 -10.30
C THR A 37 2.18 -1.03 -11.67
N SER A 38 1.47 -1.63 -12.63
CA SER A 38 1.92 -1.74 -14.02
C SER A 38 2.14 -0.38 -14.71
N ALA A 39 1.53 0.70 -14.20
CA ALA A 39 1.74 2.06 -14.67
C ALA A 39 2.96 2.74 -14.00
N LEU A 40 3.69 2.02 -13.15
CA LEU A 40 4.80 2.50 -12.32
C LEU A 40 6.06 1.67 -12.64
N PRO A 41 6.75 1.95 -13.78
CA PRO A 41 7.93 1.18 -14.18
C PRO A 41 8.98 1.08 -13.06
N GLY A 42 9.51 -0.10 -12.83
CA GLY A 42 10.57 -0.35 -11.84
C GLY A 42 10.13 -0.26 -10.37
N ILE A 43 8.83 -0.08 -10.06
CA ILE A 43 8.39 0.02 -8.65
C ILE A 43 8.71 -1.25 -7.85
N ALA A 44 8.57 -2.43 -8.46
CA ALA A 44 8.84 -3.70 -7.79
C ALA A 44 10.31 -3.82 -7.35
N ASN A 45 11.25 -3.37 -8.19
CA ASN A 45 12.69 -3.41 -7.86
C ASN A 45 13.03 -2.44 -6.74
N ARG A 46 12.53 -1.20 -6.83
CA ARG A 46 12.77 -0.18 -5.80
C ARG A 46 12.14 -0.54 -4.47
N LEU A 47 10.97 -1.17 -4.50
CA LEU A 47 10.37 -1.74 -3.30
C LEU A 47 11.21 -2.87 -2.73
N LEU A 48 11.75 -3.76 -3.57
CA LEU A 48 12.63 -4.84 -3.13
C LEU A 48 13.91 -4.31 -2.47
N GLU A 49 14.48 -3.23 -2.99
CA GLU A 49 15.62 -2.53 -2.38
C GLU A 49 15.25 -1.91 -1.03
N ALA A 50 14.07 -1.27 -0.92
CA ALA A 50 13.62 -0.63 0.31
C ALA A 50 13.17 -1.63 1.39
N LEU A 51 12.53 -2.73 1.00
CA LEU A 51 11.90 -3.73 1.86
C LEU A 51 12.18 -5.16 1.35
N PRO A 52 13.42 -5.68 1.49
CA PRO A 52 13.80 -6.98 0.96
C PRO A 52 12.99 -8.15 1.56
N GLY A 53 12.47 -7.98 2.77
CA GLY A 53 11.61 -8.95 3.45
C GLY A 53 10.28 -9.24 2.73
N ILE A 54 9.85 -8.35 1.83
CA ILE A 54 8.59 -8.50 1.09
C ILE A 54 8.55 -9.76 0.23
N THR A 55 9.72 -10.29 -0.16
CA THR A 55 9.89 -11.56 -0.87
C THR A 55 9.32 -12.77 -0.13
N ARG A 56 9.12 -12.66 1.19
CA ARG A 56 8.55 -13.70 2.04
C ARG A 56 7.02 -13.70 2.05
N HIS A 57 6.39 -12.66 1.52
CA HIS A 57 4.93 -12.58 1.49
C HIS A 57 4.37 -13.59 0.49
N ARG A 58 3.18 -14.08 0.80
CA ARG A 58 2.39 -14.92 -0.11
C ARG A 58 1.10 -14.17 -0.39
N CYS A 59 0.77 -14.03 -1.67
CA CYS A 59 -0.48 -13.45 -2.11
C CYS A 59 -1.40 -14.59 -2.56
N GLU A 60 -2.61 -14.66 -2.01
CA GLU A 60 -3.59 -15.70 -2.37
C GLU A 60 -4.22 -15.47 -3.74
N SER A 61 -4.04 -14.28 -4.33
CA SER A 61 -4.54 -13.88 -5.66
C SER A 61 -3.95 -14.68 -6.84
N GLY A 62 -2.97 -15.56 -6.58
CA GLY A 62 -2.84 -16.79 -7.37
C GLY A 62 -2.01 -16.75 -8.64
N ARG A 63 -1.03 -15.85 -8.82
CA ARG A 63 -0.05 -16.05 -9.91
C ARG A 63 1.08 -16.98 -9.47
N PRO A 64 1.44 -17.98 -10.28
CA PRO A 64 2.56 -18.89 -10.01
C PRO A 64 3.94 -18.22 -10.04
N ARG A 65 4.01 -16.89 -10.17
CA ARG A 65 5.24 -16.11 -10.44
C ARG A 65 5.84 -15.43 -9.21
N GLY A 66 5.26 -15.63 -8.01
CA GLY A 66 5.76 -15.09 -6.75
C GLY A 66 5.43 -13.60 -6.54
N VAL A 67 5.61 -13.13 -5.30
CA VAL A 67 5.15 -11.80 -4.86
C VAL A 67 5.71 -10.63 -5.68
N ILE A 68 6.93 -10.74 -6.21
CA ILE A 68 7.53 -9.66 -7.02
C ILE A 68 6.81 -9.49 -8.35
N ALA A 69 6.43 -10.59 -9.00
CA ALA A 69 5.66 -10.53 -10.24
C ALA A 69 4.23 -10.02 -10.01
N GLU A 70 3.66 -10.30 -8.84
CA GLU A 70 2.38 -9.71 -8.42
C GLU A 70 2.52 -8.20 -8.20
N ILE A 71 3.54 -7.77 -7.47
CA ILE A 71 3.81 -6.34 -7.22
C ILE A 71 4.02 -5.56 -8.51
N ALA A 72 4.62 -6.17 -9.54
CA ALA A 72 4.78 -5.53 -10.84
C ALA A 72 3.45 -5.22 -11.54
N ASP A 73 2.37 -5.90 -11.15
CA ASP A 73 1.07 -5.83 -11.81
C ASP A 73 -0.11 -6.11 -10.87
N THR A 74 -0.39 -5.18 -9.95
CA THR A 74 -1.44 -5.24 -8.94
C THR A 74 -2.05 -3.85 -8.70
N GLU A 75 -3.16 -3.77 -7.97
CA GLU A 75 -3.72 -2.52 -7.46
C GLU A 75 -2.74 -1.84 -6.49
N SER A 76 -2.55 -0.54 -6.62
CA SER A 76 -1.62 0.19 -5.75
C SER A 76 -2.01 0.14 -4.27
N ALA A 77 -3.31 0.06 -3.96
CA ALA A 77 -3.78 -0.12 -2.59
C ALA A 77 -3.39 -1.48 -2.00
N HIS A 78 -3.39 -2.53 -2.83
CA HIS A 78 -2.95 -3.87 -2.45
C HIS A 78 -1.43 -3.91 -2.26
N LEU A 79 -0.66 -3.15 -3.05
CA LEU A 79 0.76 -2.94 -2.74
C LEU A 79 0.95 -2.23 -1.37
N VAL A 80 0.17 -1.20 -1.06
CA VAL A 80 0.24 -0.51 0.24
C VAL A 80 -0.07 -1.47 1.39
N GLU A 81 -1.02 -2.38 1.24
CA GLU A 81 -1.27 -3.45 2.22
C GLU A 81 -0.01 -4.29 2.48
N HIS A 82 0.64 -4.78 1.41
CA HIS A 82 1.87 -5.56 1.54
C HIS A 82 3.00 -4.77 2.23
N ILE A 83 3.14 -3.48 1.91
CA ILE A 83 4.12 -2.61 2.57
C ILE A 83 3.80 -2.49 4.06
N ALA A 84 2.54 -2.22 4.43
CA ALA A 84 2.13 -2.08 5.82
C ALA A 84 2.39 -3.37 6.63
N LEU A 85 2.08 -4.54 6.05
CA LEU A 85 2.36 -5.82 6.68
C LEU A 85 3.86 -6.08 6.87
N GLU A 86 4.72 -5.70 5.92
CA GLU A 86 6.18 -5.84 6.08
C GLU A 86 6.73 -4.87 7.14
N LEU A 87 6.18 -3.65 7.22
CA LEU A 87 6.56 -2.68 8.26
C LEU A 87 6.19 -3.20 9.66
N LEU A 88 4.97 -3.71 9.84
CA LEU A 88 4.60 -4.39 11.08
C LEU A 88 5.52 -5.58 11.39
N ALA A 89 5.89 -6.37 10.39
CA ALA A 89 6.81 -7.49 10.59
C ALA A 89 8.22 -7.02 11.03
N ARG A 90 8.69 -5.86 10.56
CA ARG A 90 9.95 -5.25 11.02
C ARG A 90 9.86 -4.77 12.47
N ASP A 91 8.68 -4.37 12.91
CA ASP A 91 8.39 -3.99 14.29
C ASP A 91 8.10 -5.19 15.20
N GLY A 92 8.35 -6.41 14.72
CA GLY A 92 8.28 -7.63 15.51
C GLY A 92 6.91 -8.31 15.54
N PHE A 93 5.94 -7.84 14.75
CA PHE A 93 4.65 -8.51 14.64
C PHE A 93 4.75 -9.78 13.78
N PRO A 94 3.81 -10.75 13.94
CA PRO A 94 3.85 -11.99 13.19
C PRO A 94 3.75 -11.79 11.67
N ARG A 95 4.68 -12.39 10.92
CA ARG A 95 4.66 -12.39 9.44
C ARG A 95 3.48 -13.15 8.82
N THR A 96 2.71 -13.86 9.65
CA THR A 96 1.50 -14.60 9.26
C THR A 96 0.22 -13.77 9.39
N MET A 97 0.32 -12.49 9.77
CA MET A 97 -0.85 -11.61 9.83
C MET A 97 -1.54 -11.52 8.47
N ALA A 98 -2.86 -11.60 8.50
CA ALA A 98 -3.67 -11.52 7.30
C ALA A 98 -3.73 -10.08 6.77
N GLY A 99 -3.75 -9.96 5.45
CA GLY A 99 -4.07 -8.74 4.72
C GLY A 99 -5.22 -9.02 3.76
N ARG A 100 -6.03 -7.99 3.48
CA ARG A 100 -7.04 -8.07 2.43
C ARG A 100 -7.34 -6.69 1.86
N THR A 101 -7.28 -6.57 0.54
CA THR A 101 -7.66 -5.37 -0.18
C THR A 101 -8.88 -5.66 -1.03
N ASP A 102 -9.96 -4.93 -0.77
CA ASP A 102 -11.22 -5.02 -1.50
C ASP A 102 -11.65 -3.66 -2.05
N TRP A 103 -12.48 -3.67 -3.08
CA TRP A 103 -13.08 -2.46 -3.62
C TRP A 103 -14.46 -2.72 -4.23
N ASP A 104 -15.37 -1.76 -4.03
CA ASP A 104 -16.60 -1.65 -4.82
C ASP A 104 -16.77 -0.17 -5.18
N PHE A 105 -16.27 0.24 -6.33
CA PHE A 105 -16.29 1.66 -6.72
C PHE A 105 -17.69 2.23 -6.95
N ARG A 106 -18.73 1.38 -7.08
CA ARG A 106 -20.11 1.85 -7.14
C ARG A 106 -20.62 2.18 -5.74
N ARG A 107 -20.27 1.36 -4.75
CA ARG A 107 -20.68 1.53 -3.35
C ARG A 107 -19.83 2.56 -2.60
N ASP A 108 -18.51 2.48 -2.72
CA ASP A 108 -17.56 3.22 -1.88
C ASP A 108 -17.11 4.56 -2.48
N GLY A 109 -17.42 4.76 -3.76
CA GLY A 109 -16.88 5.85 -4.57
C GLY A 109 -15.66 5.44 -5.38
N ARG A 110 -15.40 6.17 -6.47
CA ARG A 110 -14.27 5.90 -7.36
C ARG A 110 -12.96 5.95 -6.59
N LEU A 111 -12.09 4.97 -6.87
CA LEU A 111 -10.73 4.87 -6.32
C LEU A 111 -10.66 4.74 -4.80
N VAL A 112 -11.75 4.33 -4.16
CA VAL A 112 -11.75 3.97 -2.74
C VAL A 112 -11.59 2.47 -2.59
N TYR A 113 -10.63 2.08 -1.76
CA TYR A 113 -10.33 0.71 -1.39
C TYR A 113 -10.59 0.52 0.10
N ARG A 114 -10.96 -0.69 0.49
CA ARG A 114 -10.95 -1.16 1.87
C ARG A 114 -9.74 -2.06 2.06
N VAL A 115 -8.82 -1.66 2.92
CA VAL A 115 -7.63 -2.42 3.27
C VAL A 115 -7.81 -2.93 4.69
N PHE A 116 -7.73 -4.23 4.88
CA PHE A 116 -7.75 -4.88 6.19
C PHE A 116 -6.33 -5.31 6.57
N LEU A 117 -5.94 -5.00 7.81
CA LEU A 117 -4.72 -5.47 8.44
C LEU A 117 -5.11 -6.29 9.67
N GLY A 118 -4.68 -7.56 9.72
CA GLY A 118 -4.94 -8.49 10.82
C GLY A 118 -4.18 -8.19 12.12
N CYS A 119 -3.91 -6.92 12.40
CA CYS A 119 -3.23 -6.43 13.58
C CYS A 119 -4.26 -5.82 14.53
N GLU A 120 -4.43 -6.41 15.71
CA GLU A 120 -5.37 -5.93 16.73
C GLU A 120 -4.85 -4.69 17.49
N LYS A 121 -3.58 -4.31 17.30
CA LYS A 121 -3.03 -3.07 17.85
C LYS A 121 -3.27 -1.92 16.87
N THR A 122 -4.36 -1.18 17.09
CA THR A 122 -4.84 -0.15 16.17
C THR A 122 -3.81 0.94 15.88
N GLU A 123 -3.08 1.40 16.89
CA GLU A 123 -2.05 2.43 16.72
C GLU A 123 -0.92 1.92 15.82
N ALA A 124 -0.42 0.71 16.05
CA ALA A 124 0.62 0.12 15.22
C ALA A 124 0.15 -0.12 13.78
N ALA A 125 -1.09 -0.60 13.60
CA ALA A 125 -1.69 -0.77 12.27
C ALA A 125 -1.85 0.56 11.53
N SER A 126 -2.30 1.60 12.23
CA SER A 126 -2.44 2.96 11.70
C SER A 126 -1.08 3.55 11.30
N ASP A 127 -0.08 3.46 12.17
CA ASP A 127 1.25 3.99 11.91
C ASP A 127 1.91 3.30 10.72
N ALA A 128 1.86 1.96 10.68
CA ALA A 128 2.37 1.16 9.57
C ALA A 128 1.67 1.50 8.25
N LEU A 129 0.35 1.75 8.26
CA LEU A 129 -0.38 2.14 7.06
C LEU A 129 0.03 3.55 6.57
N HIS A 130 0.15 4.52 7.47
CA HIS A 130 0.59 5.88 7.09
C HIS A 130 2.03 5.85 6.55
N GLU A 131 2.93 5.10 7.17
CA GLU A 131 4.29 4.91 6.66
C GLU A 131 4.29 4.18 5.32
N ALA A 132 3.44 3.17 5.14
CA ALA A 132 3.30 2.46 3.87
C ALA A 132 2.86 3.39 2.73
N CYS A 133 1.88 4.26 3.01
CA CYS A 133 1.45 5.31 2.11
C CYS A 133 2.63 6.23 1.76
N ALA A 134 3.39 6.70 2.76
CA ALA A 134 4.53 7.59 2.56
C ALA A 134 5.67 6.95 1.77
N LEU A 135 5.95 5.66 2.00
CA LEU A 135 6.93 4.91 1.22
C LEU A 135 6.45 4.75 -0.23
N PHE A 136 5.19 4.37 -0.46
CA PHE A 136 4.64 4.30 -1.80
C PHE A 136 4.80 5.64 -2.53
N ALA A 137 4.49 6.77 -1.88
CA ALA A 137 4.68 8.10 -2.45
C ALA A 137 6.13 8.36 -2.89
N ARG A 138 7.11 8.00 -2.06
CA ARG A 138 8.54 8.10 -2.41
C ARG A 138 8.87 7.24 -3.64
N LEU A 139 8.47 5.97 -3.63
CA LEU A 139 8.70 5.04 -4.74
C LEU A 139 8.05 5.51 -6.05
N THR A 140 6.94 6.25 -5.98
CA THR A 140 6.30 6.80 -7.18
C THR A 140 6.90 8.10 -7.70
N ARG A 141 7.54 8.92 -6.85
CA ARG A 141 8.08 10.24 -7.26
C ARG A 141 9.30 10.13 -8.18
N GLU A 142 10.09 9.09 -8.02
CA GLU A 142 11.19 8.75 -8.93
C GLU A 142 10.73 8.42 -10.38
N ARG A 143 9.42 8.44 -10.67
CA ARG A 143 8.90 8.56 -12.04
C ARG A 143 9.27 9.89 -12.71
N ALA A 144 9.43 10.97 -11.94
CA ALA A 144 9.60 12.31 -12.47
C ALA A 144 11.03 12.60 -12.94
N GLU A 145 12.04 12.00 -12.31
CA GLU A 145 13.45 12.29 -12.60
C GLU A 145 13.92 11.66 -13.92
N CYS A 146 13.39 10.49 -14.31
CA CYS A 146 13.71 9.86 -15.60
C CYS A 146 13.03 10.52 -16.82
N TYR A 147 12.06 11.42 -16.63
CA TYR A 147 11.40 12.13 -17.74
C TYR A 147 11.83 13.60 -17.88
N SER A 148 12.70 14.11 -17.00
CA SER A 148 13.20 15.49 -17.05
C SER A 148 14.53 15.65 -17.81
N THR A 149 14.98 14.60 -18.50
CA THR A 149 16.12 14.65 -19.44
C THR A 149 15.67 14.20 -20.83
N ALA A 150 14.81 15.01 -21.45
CA ALA A 150 14.50 14.95 -22.88
C ALA A 150 14.27 16.37 -23.41
#